data_AF-A0A533W418-F1
#
_entry.id   AF-A0A533W418-F1
#
_cell.length_a   1.000
_cell.length_b   1.000
_cell.length_c   1.000
_cell.angle_alpha   90.00
_cell.angle_beta   90.00
_cell.angle_gamma   90.00
#
_symmetry.space_group_name_H-M   'P 1'
#
loop_
_entity.id
_entity.type
_entity.pdbx_description
1 polymer ?
#
loop_
_entity_poly.entity_id
_entity_poly.type
_entity_poly.pdbx_seq_one_letter_code
_entity_poly.pdbx_strand_id
1 'polypeptide(L)'
;MDARVKKAVLGKIDETMSNIDEISKIMQSLAHIPVGNQEDFAFGIAIGRIYNSFHYQTRRALKRNATQDEFAEFLRILTSKADKIRTALTQL
;
A
#
# COMPACT_ATOMS: atom_id res chain seq x y z
N MET A 1 -2.20 4.26 -16.78
CA MET A 1 -0.94 4.16 -16.00
C MET A 1 0.11 3.46 -16.84
N ASP A 2 1.32 4.02 -16.88
CA ASP A 2 2.49 3.41 -17.55
C ASP A 2 2.77 1.99 -17.01
N ALA A 3 3.15 1.06 -17.90
CA ALA A 3 3.36 -0.35 -17.56
C ALA A 3 4.42 -0.58 -16.47
N ARG A 4 5.48 0.25 -16.43
CA ARG A 4 6.54 0.17 -15.42
C ARG A 4 6.01 0.56 -14.05
N VAL A 5 5.20 1.61 -13.98
CA VAL A 5 4.54 2.05 -12.75
C VAL A 5 3.55 0.98 -12.29
N LYS A 6 2.74 0.45 -13.21
CA LYS A 6 1.79 -0.62 -12.92
C LYS A 6 2.46 -1.86 -12.33
N LYS A 7 3.57 -2.30 -12.95
CA LYS A 7 4.36 -3.42 -12.45
C LYS A 7 4.90 -3.14 -11.05
N ALA A 8 5.39 -1.93 -10.80
CA ALA A 8 5.92 -1.55 -9.50
C ALA A 8 4.84 -1.47 -8.40
N VAL A 9 3.62 -1.02 -8.75
CA VAL A 9 2.47 -1.02 -7.82
C VAL A 9 2.07 -2.44 -7.47
N LEU A 10 1.91 -3.33 -8.45
CA LEU A 10 1.57 -4.74 -8.22
C LEU A 10 2.64 -5.42 -7.37
N GLY A 11 3.92 -5.24 -7.71
CA GLY A 11 5.03 -5.76 -6.91
C GLY A 11 5.05 -5.21 -5.48
N LYS A 12 4.71 -3.93 -5.28
CA LYS A 12 4.61 -3.37 -3.92
C LYS A 12 3.45 -3.94 -3.12
N ILE A 13 2.34 -4.30 -3.76
CA ILE A 13 1.21 -4.98 -3.11
C ILE A 13 1.67 -6.35 -2.60
N ASP A 14 2.31 -7.15 -3.47
CA ASP A 14 2.82 -8.47 -3.11
C ASP A 14 3.89 -8.41 -2.01
N GLU A 15 4.81 -7.44 -2.12
CA GLU A 15 5.83 -7.17 -1.09
C GLU A 15 5.19 -6.77 0.25
N THR A 16 4.18 -5.89 0.24
CA THR A 16 3.48 -5.44 1.45
C THR A 16 2.79 -6.61 2.16
N MET A 17 2.19 -7.52 1.40
CA MET A 17 1.56 -8.72 1.97
C MET A 17 2.61 -9.73 2.49
N SER A 18 3.79 -9.78 1.86
CA SER A 18 4.87 -10.71 2.27
C SER A 18 5.66 -10.22 3.49
N ASN A 19 5.79 -8.90 3.67
CA ASN A 19 6.58 -8.27 4.73
C ASN A 19 5.67 -7.73 5.86
N ILE A 20 4.69 -8.54 6.25
CA ILE A 20 3.67 -8.13 7.21
C ILE A 20 4.24 -7.97 8.62
N ASP A 21 5.33 -8.69 8.92
CA ASP A 21 6.06 -8.62 10.19
C ASP A 21 6.62 -7.21 10.44
N GLU A 22 7.01 -6.47 9.40
CA GLU A 22 7.44 -5.08 9.53
C GLU A 22 6.30 -4.21 10.05
N ILE A 23 5.08 -4.44 9.56
CA ILE A 23 3.89 -3.71 10.01
C ILE A 23 3.59 -4.07 11.47
N SER A 24 3.66 -5.35 11.85
CA SER A 24 3.52 -5.78 13.25
C SER A 24 4.52 -5.11 14.18
N LYS A 25 5.80 -5.03 13.78
CA LYS A 25 6.86 -4.36 14.56
C LYS A 25 6.58 -2.87 14.74
N ILE A 26 6.07 -2.19 13.72
CA ILE A 26 5.65 -0.78 13.83
C ILE A 26 4.49 -0.66 14.84
N MET A 27 3.47 -1.51 14.74
CA MET A 27 2.34 -1.51 15.67
C MET A 27 2.79 -1.73 17.11
N GLN A 28 3.66 -2.70 17.35
CA GLN A 28 4.23 -2.97 18.69
C GLN A 28 5.03 -1.77 19.22
N SER A 29 5.87 -1.16 18.37
CA SER A 29 6.67 0.01 18.76
C SER A 29 5.81 1.23 19.10
N LEU A 30 4.64 1.34 18.46
CA LEU A 30 3.68 2.43 18.65
C LEU A 30 2.51 2.04 19.54
N ALA A 31 2.57 0.92 20.27
CA ALA A 31 1.46 0.41 21.09
C ALA A 31 1.03 1.38 22.21
N HIS A 32 1.89 2.33 22.58
CA HIS A 32 1.58 3.39 23.55
C HIS A 32 0.70 4.52 22.98
N ILE A 33 0.56 4.59 21.64
CA ILE A 33 -0.32 5.56 20.98
C ILE A 33 -1.73 4.95 20.90
N PRO A 34 -2.75 5.62 21.46
CA PRO A 34 -4.11 5.10 21.41
C PRO A 34 -4.64 5.14 19.96
N VAL A 35 -5.01 3.98 19.44
CA VAL A 35 -5.70 3.81 18.16
C VAL A 35 -7.00 3.06 18.39
N GLY A 36 -8.06 3.44 17.66
CA GLY A 36 -9.38 2.84 17.85
C GLY A 36 -9.44 1.37 17.46
N ASN A 37 -8.81 1.01 16.34
CA ASN A 37 -8.74 -0.36 15.84
C ASN A 37 -7.33 -0.65 15.27
N GLN A 38 -6.69 -1.70 15.77
CA GLN A 38 -5.33 -2.09 15.37
C GLN A 38 -5.26 -2.63 13.95
N GLU A 39 -6.26 -3.38 13.50
CA GLU A 39 -6.34 -3.91 12.13
C GLU A 39 -6.50 -2.79 11.11
N ASP A 40 -7.34 -1.79 11.41
CA ASP A 40 -7.50 -0.63 10.54
C ASP A 40 -6.24 0.23 10.50
N PHE A 41 -5.49 0.32 11.61
CA PHE A 41 -4.18 0.96 11.65
C PHE A 41 -3.16 0.22 10.77
N ALA A 42 -3.08 -1.10 10.90
CA ALA A 42 -2.22 -1.95 10.06
C ALA A 42 -2.57 -1.82 8.57
N PHE A 43 -3.86 -1.84 8.25
CA PHE A 43 -4.38 -1.63 6.90
C PHE A 43 -4.01 -0.24 6.37
N GLY A 44 -4.15 0.80 7.19
CA GLY A 44 -3.72 2.15 6.85
C GLY A 44 -2.23 2.24 6.50
N ILE A 45 -1.36 1.57 7.27
CA ILE A 45 0.08 1.49 6.98
C ILE A 45 0.32 0.81 5.63
N ALA A 46 -0.30 -0.34 5.38
CA ALA A 46 -0.17 -1.09 4.13
C ALA A 46 -0.59 -0.24 2.92
N ILE A 47 -1.76 0.39 2.98
CA ILE A 47 -2.26 1.26 1.92
C ILE A 47 -1.33 2.47 1.72
N GLY A 48 -0.83 3.07 2.80
CA GLY A 48 0.13 4.17 2.75
C GLY A 48 1.43 3.80 2.03
N ARG A 49 1.99 2.61 2.31
CA ARG A 49 3.19 2.09 1.61
C ARG A 49 2.96 1.95 0.11
N ILE A 50 1.81 1.38 -0.28
CA ILE A 50 1.44 1.17 -1.69
C ILE A 50 1.21 2.51 -2.40
N TYR A 51 0.47 3.43 -1.78
CA TYR A 51 0.22 4.79 -2.29
C TYR A 51 1.52 5.57 -2.51
N ASN A 52 2.43 5.53 -1.53
CA ASN A 52 3.73 6.20 -1.65
C ASN A 52 4.54 5.61 -2.82
N SER A 53 4.54 4.29 -2.98
CA SER A 53 5.20 3.63 -4.11
C SER A 53 4.63 4.07 -5.46
N PHE A 54 3.30 4.15 -5.61
CA PHE A 54 2.67 4.64 -6.84
C PHE A 54 3.17 6.03 -7.23
N HIS A 55 3.13 6.99 -6.30
CA HIS A 55 3.58 8.35 -6.58
C HIS A 55 5.09 8.44 -6.82
N TYR A 56 5.89 7.72 -6.02
CA TYR A 56 7.34 7.68 -6.19
C TYR A 56 7.74 7.10 -7.55
N GLN A 57 7.17 5.96 -7.93
CA GLN A 57 7.50 5.27 -9.18
C GLN A 57 7.01 6.06 -10.39
N THR A 58 5.86 6.73 -10.29
CA THR A 58 5.38 7.64 -11.33
C THR A 58 6.38 8.77 -11.58
N ARG A 59 6.81 9.47 -10.53
CA ARG A 59 7.83 10.52 -10.65
C ARG A 59 9.17 9.99 -11.17
N ARG A 60 9.61 8.84 -10.67
CA ARG A 60 10.90 8.23 -11.06
C ARG A 60 10.92 7.84 -12.53
N ALA A 61 9.89 7.12 -12.99
CA ALA A 61 9.81 6.54 -14.33
C ALA A 61 9.38 7.56 -15.40
N LEU A 62 8.48 8.48 -15.07
CA LEU A 62 7.86 9.40 -16.03
C LEU A 62 8.34 10.85 -15.89
N LYS A 63 9.11 11.18 -14.86
CA LYS A 63 9.61 12.55 -14.58
C LYS A 63 8.50 13.59 -14.42
N ARG A 64 7.29 13.15 -14.06
CA ARG A 64 6.12 13.98 -13.77
C ARG A 64 5.25 13.34 -12.67
N ASN A 65 4.28 14.08 -12.17
CA ASN A 65 3.24 13.52 -11.30
C ASN A 65 2.24 12.67 -12.10
N ALA A 66 1.51 11.82 -11.39
CA ALA A 66 0.42 11.04 -11.96
C ALA A 66 -0.69 11.96 -12.49
N THR A 67 -1.27 11.59 -13.63
CA THR A 67 -2.51 12.22 -14.09
C THR A 67 -3.71 11.68 -13.31
N GLN A 68 -4.86 12.33 -13.45
CA GLN A 68 -6.11 11.86 -12.84
C GLN A 68 -6.51 10.47 -13.36
N ASP A 69 -6.32 10.20 -14.65
CA ASP A 69 -6.63 8.87 -15.23
C ASP A 69 -5.71 7.78 -14.69
N GLU A 70 -4.43 8.09 -14.48
CA GLU A 70 -3.47 7.15 -13.88
C GLU A 70 -3.81 6.88 -12.42
N PHE A 71 -4.23 7.90 -11.67
CA PHE A 71 -4.69 7.75 -10.30
C PHE A 71 -6.00 6.94 -10.23
N ALA A 72 -6.94 7.16 -11.14
CA ALA A 72 -8.17 6.36 -11.23
C ALA A 72 -7.88 4.89 -11.57
N GLU A 73 -6.90 4.61 -12.44
CA GLU A 73 -6.44 3.23 -12.66
C GLU A 73 -5.79 2.64 -11.41
N PHE A 74 -4.96 3.40 -10.69
CA PHE A 74 -4.39 2.97 -9.41
C PHE A 74 -5.47 2.61 -8.39
N LEU A 75 -6.50 3.46 -8.23
CA LEU A 75 -7.62 3.19 -7.32
C LEU A 75 -8.34 1.88 -7.68
N ARG A 76 -8.62 1.63 -8.97
CA ARG A 76 -9.22 0.36 -9.40
C ARG A 76 -8.38 -0.85 -9.02
N ILE A 77 -7.06 -0.77 -9.19
CA ILE A 77 -6.15 -1.84 -8.76
C ILE A 77 -6.22 -2.01 -7.24
N LEU A 78 -6.13 -0.91 -6.49
CA LEU A 78 -6.14 -0.93 -5.02
C LEU A 78 -7.43 -1.54 -4.47
N THR A 79 -8.59 -1.09 -4.95
CA THR A 79 -9.90 -1.63 -4.56
C THR A 79 -10.01 -3.12 -4.89
N SER A 80 -9.54 -3.56 -6.06
CA SER A 80 -9.57 -4.99 -6.44
C SER A 80 -8.67 -5.89 -5.57
N LYS A 81 -7.75 -5.31 -4.81
CA LYS A 81 -6.80 -6.02 -3.94
C LYS A 81 -7.04 -5.77 -2.46
N ALA A 82 -7.91 -4.83 -2.10
CA ALA A 82 -8.12 -4.38 -0.72
C ALA A 82 -8.48 -5.52 0.23
N ASP A 83 -9.42 -6.39 -0.16
CA ASP A 83 -9.82 -7.54 0.65
C ASP A 83 -8.66 -8.51 0.87
N LYS A 84 -7.86 -8.78 -0.16
CA LYS A 84 -6.67 -9.65 -0.06
C LYS A 84 -5.63 -9.08 0.88
N ILE A 85 -5.37 -7.77 0.79
CA ILE A 85 -4.44 -7.07 1.68
C ILE A 85 -4.95 -7.14 3.12
N ARG A 86 -6.25 -6.90 3.34
CA ARG A 86 -6.87 -6.97 4.67
C ARG A 86 -6.78 -8.39 5.25
N THR A 87 -7.12 -9.42 4.48
CA THR A 87 -7.02 -10.82 4.93
C THR A 87 -5.59 -11.22 5.28
N ALA A 88 -4.58 -10.74 4.54
CA ALA A 88 -3.20 -10.99 4.90
C ALA A 88 -2.87 -10.40 6.29
N LEU A 89 -3.33 -9.18 6.58
CA LEU A 89 -3.09 -8.44 7.83
C LEU A 89 -3.74 -9.05 9.07
N THR A 90 -4.85 -9.77 8.90
CA THR A 90 -5.56 -10.43 10.00
C THR A 90 -5.01 -11.82 10.35
N GLN A 91 -4.01 -12.32 9.63
CA GLN A 91 -3.36 -13.62 9.91
C GLN A 91 -2.20 -13.53 10.91
N LEU A 92 -2.02 -12.37 11.54
CA LEU A 92 -1.08 -12.09 12.64
C LEU A 92 -1.75 -12.27 14.01
#